data_AF-A0A099NZP7-F1
#
_entry.id   AF-A0A099NZP7-F1
#
_cell.length_a   1.000
_cell.length_b   1.000
_cell.length_c   1.000
_cell.angle_alpha   90.00
_cell.angle_beta   90.00
_cell.angle_gamma   90.00
#
_symmetry.space_group_name_H-M   'P 1'
#
loop_
_entity.id
_entity.type
_entity.pdbx_description
1 polymer ?
#
loop_
_entity_poly.entity_id
_entity_poly.type
_entity_poly.pdbx_seq_one_letter_code
_entity_poly.pdbx_strand_id
1 'polypeptide(L)'
;MALLSNLRWKINTLIESTIASSNLSVRYASQIILLQVLYYLSASVIFRVTYAVLGWSYSAGVLLNWTDISVENTFGLTLILLWLFNALVSVVIVTLIIGRSKLVWDFVITIHFLHFVLVWIANGIPKNIYWWLLQIISSVFMIVLGTYLTRKIELRDTFFENMTDIELANSK
;
A
#
# COMPACT_ATOMS: atom_id res chain seq x y z
N MET A 1 44.56 -9.48 -29.59
CA MET A 1 43.17 -10.00 -29.72
C MET A 1 42.47 -10.20 -28.39
N ALA A 2 43.09 -10.85 -27.38
CA ALA A 2 42.44 -11.18 -26.10
C ALA A 2 41.99 -9.97 -25.23
N LEU A 3 42.65 -8.82 -25.32
CA LEU A 3 42.25 -7.62 -24.57
C LEU A 3 40.92 -7.02 -25.06
N LEU A 4 40.67 -7.04 -26.38
CA LEU A 4 39.44 -6.50 -26.96
C LEU A 4 38.23 -7.41 -26.66
N SER A 5 38.42 -8.72 -26.57
CA SER A 5 37.35 -9.65 -26.18
C SER A 5 36.98 -9.51 -24.70
N ASN A 6 37.97 -9.36 -23.81
CA ASN A 6 37.73 -9.11 -22.38
C ASN A 6 37.02 -7.76 -22.15
N LEU A 7 37.40 -6.73 -22.91
CA LEU A 7 36.75 -5.42 -22.81
C LEU A 7 35.30 -5.48 -23.30
N ARG A 8 35.04 -6.12 -24.46
CA ARG A 8 33.67 -6.31 -24.98
C ARG A 8 32.80 -7.12 -24.02
N TRP A 9 33.33 -8.20 -23.44
CA TRP A 9 32.60 -9.01 -22.45
C TRP A 9 32.23 -8.18 -21.21
N LYS A 10 33.18 -7.39 -20.69
CA LYS A 10 32.94 -6.53 -19.52
C LYS A 10 31.93 -5.41 -19.80
N ILE A 11 31.93 -4.84 -21.01
CA ILE A 11 30.93 -3.83 -21.41
C ILE A 11 29.54 -4.47 -21.50
N ASN A 12 29.40 -5.65 -22.11
CA ASN A 12 28.10 -6.32 -22.22
C ASN A 12 27.53 -6.68 -20.84
N THR A 13 28.35 -7.16 -19.90
CA THR A 13 27.88 -7.48 -18.54
C THR A 13 27.48 -6.23 -17.75
N LEU A 14 28.14 -5.09 -17.96
CA LEU A 14 27.73 -3.80 -17.38
C LEU A 14 26.41 -3.28 -17.98
N ILE A 15 26.21 -3.47 -19.28
CA ILE A 15 24.96 -3.11 -19.96
C ILE A 15 23.81 -4.00 -19.47
N GLU A 16 23.98 -5.32 -19.43
CA GLU A 16 22.96 -6.27 -18.97
C GLU A 16 22.56 -6.02 -17.51
N SER A 17 23.54 -5.77 -16.63
CA SER A 17 23.25 -5.44 -15.22
C SER A 17 22.56 -4.09 -15.04
N THR A 18 22.88 -3.09 -15.86
CA THR A 18 22.20 -1.78 -15.86
C THR A 18 20.77 -1.88 -16.40
N ILE A 19 20.56 -2.66 -17.46
CA ILE A 19 19.22 -2.92 -18.02
C ILE A 19 18.38 -3.69 -17.00
N ALA A 20 18.94 -4.73 -16.37
CA ALA A 20 18.25 -5.51 -15.35
C ALA A 20 17.84 -4.66 -14.14
N SER A 21 18.71 -3.78 -13.65
CA SER A 21 18.40 -2.88 -12.53
C SER A 21 17.34 -1.84 -12.90
N SER A 22 17.41 -1.25 -14.10
CA SER A 22 16.41 -0.29 -14.58
C SER A 22 15.01 -0.90 -14.69
N ASN A 23 14.91 -2.12 -15.23
CA ASN A 23 13.65 -2.85 -15.34
C ASN A 23 13.06 -3.17 -13.96
N LEU A 24 13.91 -3.49 -12.98
CA LEU A 24 13.49 -3.74 -11.62
C LEU A 24 12.91 -2.48 -10.95
N SER A 25 13.59 -1.34 -11.10
CA SER A 25 13.15 -0.05 -10.56
C SER A 25 11.80 0.39 -11.13
N VAL A 26 11.60 0.25 -12.45
CA VAL A 26 10.33 0.61 -13.11
C VAL A 26 9.17 -0.27 -12.63
N ARG A 27 9.41 -1.57 -12.41
CA ARG A 27 8.39 -2.48 -11.88
C ARG A 27 7.94 -2.08 -10.49
N TYR A 28 8.87 -1.78 -9.58
CA TYR A 28 8.50 -1.32 -8.23
C TYR A 28 7.78 0.03 -8.25
N ALA A 29 8.22 0.98 -9.08
CA ALA A 29 7.53 2.25 -9.24
C ALA A 29 6.09 2.08 -9.77
N SER A 30 5.88 1.22 -10.77
CA SER A 30 4.55 0.92 -11.31
C SER A 30 3.63 0.26 -10.27
N GLN A 31 4.18 -0.62 -9.42
CA GLN A 31 3.42 -1.24 -8.33
C GLN A 31 2.98 -0.19 -7.32
N ILE A 32 3.87 0.71 -6.90
CA ILE A 32 3.53 1.79 -5.97
C ILE A 32 2.42 2.66 -6.57
N ILE A 33 2.54 3.10 -7.82
CA ILE A 33 1.54 3.94 -8.48
C ILE A 33 0.19 3.21 -8.58
N LEU A 34 0.21 1.93 -8.99
CA LEU A 34 -1.00 1.12 -9.08
C LEU A 34 -1.72 1.02 -7.73
N LEU A 35 -0.97 0.79 -6.65
CA LEU A 35 -1.53 0.67 -5.31
C LEU A 35 -2.10 2.00 -4.80
N GLN A 36 -1.48 3.13 -5.15
CA GLN A 36 -2.03 4.46 -4.86
C GLN A 36 -3.36 4.68 -5.58
N VAL A 37 -3.44 4.33 -6.87
CA VAL A 37 -4.69 4.43 -7.64
C VAL A 37 -5.78 3.54 -7.05
N LEU A 38 -5.45 2.29 -6.73
CA LEU A 38 -6.40 1.36 -6.11
C LEU A 38 -6.90 1.86 -4.76
N TYR A 39 -6.05 2.49 -3.95
CA TYR A 39 -6.43 3.08 -2.66
C TYR A 39 -7.46 4.21 -2.79
N TYR A 40 -7.23 5.17 -3.69
CA TYR A 40 -8.17 6.27 -3.89
C TYR A 40 -9.46 5.80 -4.58
N LEU A 41 -9.37 4.78 -5.43
CA LEU A 41 -10.52 4.15 -6.04
C LEU A 41 -11.38 3.43 -4.99
N SER A 42 -10.78 2.61 -4.11
CA SER A 42 -11.50 1.93 -3.03
C SER A 42 -12.13 2.93 -2.07
N ALA A 43 -11.40 3.99 -1.70
CA ALA A 43 -11.93 5.06 -0.86
C ALA A 43 -13.15 5.73 -1.53
N SER A 44 -13.05 6.06 -2.83
CA SER A 44 -14.15 6.67 -3.57
C SER A 44 -15.38 5.77 -3.63
N VAL A 45 -15.21 4.47 -3.84
CA VAL A 45 -16.31 3.49 -3.87
C VAL A 45 -16.95 3.37 -2.49
N ILE A 46 -16.15 3.16 -1.43
CA ILE A 46 -16.64 3.02 -0.05
C ILE A 46 -17.42 4.26 0.35
N PHE A 47 -16.87 5.46 0.12
CA PHE A 47 -17.54 6.71 0.48
C PHE A 47 -18.82 6.92 -0.31
N ARG A 48 -18.84 6.68 -1.63
CA ARG A 48 -20.06 6.82 -2.43
C ARG A 48 -21.16 5.86 -1.97
N VAL A 49 -20.82 4.60 -1.71
CA VAL A 49 -21.78 3.61 -1.21
C VAL A 49 -22.35 4.05 0.13
N THR A 50 -21.51 4.45 1.08
CA THR A 50 -21.98 4.88 2.40
C THR A 50 -22.82 6.15 2.33
N TYR A 51 -22.44 7.13 1.52
CA TYR A 51 -23.25 8.34 1.32
C TYR A 51 -24.61 8.03 0.68
N ALA A 52 -24.65 7.10 -0.28
CA ALA A 52 -25.91 6.64 -0.88
C ALA A 52 -26.80 5.93 0.15
N VAL A 53 -26.23 5.09 1.01
CA VAL A 53 -26.95 4.39 2.09
C VAL A 53 -27.49 5.36 3.14
N LEU A 54 -26.74 6.42 3.46
CA LEU A 54 -27.13 7.42 4.46
C LEU A 54 -28.00 8.56 3.88
N GLY A 55 -28.21 8.59 2.56
CA GLY A 55 -28.98 9.63 1.89
C GLY A 55 -28.32 11.01 1.89
N TRP A 56 -26.99 11.08 2.07
CA TRP A 56 -26.24 12.34 2.10
C TRP A 56 -25.75 12.76 0.71
N SER A 57 -25.65 14.07 0.47
CA SER A 57 -25.08 14.60 -0.78
C SER A 57 -23.57 14.36 -0.81
N TYR A 58 -23.11 13.51 -1.72
CA TYR A 58 -21.68 13.24 -1.90
C TYR A 58 -20.98 14.39 -2.62
N SER A 59 -19.90 14.89 -2.03
CA SER A 59 -18.93 15.78 -2.69
C SER A 59 -17.55 15.15 -2.62
N ALA A 60 -16.79 15.18 -3.72
CA ALA A 60 -15.43 14.65 -3.76
C ALA A 60 -14.49 15.41 -2.79
N GLY A 61 -14.81 16.66 -2.45
CA GLY A 61 -14.05 17.48 -1.49
C GLY A 61 -14.05 16.91 -0.06
N VAL A 62 -15.04 16.08 0.29
CA VAL A 62 -15.10 15.40 1.60
C VAL A 62 -13.86 14.53 1.84
N LEU A 63 -13.31 13.92 0.79
CA LEU A 63 -12.12 13.06 0.91
C LEU A 63 -10.88 13.84 1.35
N LEU A 64 -10.84 15.15 1.13
CA LEU A 64 -9.70 16.01 1.46
C LEU A 64 -10.01 16.94 2.64
N ASN A 65 -11.23 16.88 3.19
CA ASN A 65 -11.63 17.77 4.26
C ASN A 65 -11.18 17.24 5.63
N TRP A 66 -10.38 18.04 6.34
CA TRP A 66 -9.89 17.71 7.68
C TRP A 66 -10.70 18.36 8.81
N THR A 67 -11.54 19.36 8.50
CA THR A 67 -12.32 20.09 9.51
C THR A 67 -13.48 19.27 10.06
N ASP A 68 -14.05 18.41 9.23
CA ASP A 68 -15.27 17.67 9.56
C ASP A 68 -15.01 16.40 10.39
N ILE A 69 -13.73 16.06 10.56
CA ILE A 69 -13.30 14.89 11.34
C ILE A 69 -13.37 15.24 12.83
N SER A 70 -14.43 14.75 13.48
CA SER A 70 -14.65 14.91 14.92
C SER A 70 -15.31 13.66 15.48
N VAL A 71 -15.00 13.31 16.72
CA VAL A 71 -15.64 12.22 17.46
C VAL A 71 -16.96 12.67 18.09
N GLU A 72 -17.17 13.98 18.20
CA GLU A 72 -18.34 14.58 18.85
C GLU A 72 -19.59 14.50 17.97
N ASN A 73 -19.40 14.44 16.65
CA ASN A 73 -20.48 14.43 15.67
C ASN A 73 -20.58 13.07 15.00
N THR A 74 -21.80 12.56 14.80
CA THR A 74 -22.05 11.31 14.06
C THR A 74 -21.44 11.35 12.66
N PHE A 75 -21.51 12.49 11.97
CA PHE A 75 -20.90 12.68 10.65
C PHE A 75 -19.38 12.47 10.68
N GLY A 76 -18.69 13.13 11.61
CA GLY A 76 -17.23 13.02 11.75
C GLY A 76 -16.80 11.61 12.18
N LEU A 77 -17.58 10.96 13.05
CA LEU A 77 -17.34 9.58 13.46
C LEU A 77 -17.52 8.61 12.28
N THR A 78 -18.55 8.79 11.46
CA THR A 78 -18.72 8.01 10.23
C THR A 78 -17.52 8.17 9.30
N LEU A 79 -17.00 9.39 9.11
CA LEU A 79 -15.79 9.63 8.31
C LEU A 79 -14.58 8.88 8.87
N ILE A 80 -14.36 8.92 10.19
CA ILE A 80 -13.31 8.17 10.87
C ILE A 80 -13.42 6.67 10.58
N LEU A 81 -14.61 6.10 10.75
CA LEU A 81 -14.85 4.67 10.49
C LEU A 81 -14.63 4.29 9.03
N LEU A 82 -15.05 5.14 8.08
CA LEU A 82 -14.84 4.90 6.66
C LEU A 82 -13.35 4.90 6.29
N TRP A 83 -12.58 5.83 6.84
CA TRP A 83 -11.13 5.86 6.63
C TRP A 83 -10.45 4.61 7.19
N LEU A 84 -10.81 4.18 8.41
CA LEU A 84 -10.29 2.95 9.01
C LEU A 84 -10.68 1.70 8.20
N PHE A 85 -11.92 1.64 7.71
CA PHE A 85 -12.37 0.52 6.89
C PHE A 85 -11.66 0.50 5.53
N ASN A 86 -11.45 1.66 4.90
CA ASN A 86 -10.67 1.75 3.67
C ASN A 86 -9.21 1.34 3.87
N ALA A 87 -8.59 1.73 4.98
CA ALA A 87 -7.24 1.31 5.36
C ALA A 87 -7.13 -0.22 5.49
N LEU A 88 -8.13 -0.86 6.11
CA LEU A 88 -8.24 -2.32 6.23
C LEU A 88 -8.34 -3.01 4.86
N VAL A 89 -9.25 -2.56 4.00
CA VAL A 89 -9.42 -3.14 2.65
C VAL A 89 -8.13 -2.99 1.85
N SER A 90 -7.50 -1.81 1.93
CA SER A 90 -6.30 -1.49 1.16
C SER A 90 -5.10 -2.32 1.58
N VAL A 91 -4.87 -2.53 2.88
CA VAL A 91 -3.74 -3.34 3.33
C VAL A 91 -3.88 -4.81 2.94
N VAL A 92 -5.10 -5.34 2.89
CA VAL A 92 -5.37 -6.69 2.40
C VAL A 92 -5.01 -6.79 0.90
N ILE A 93 -5.45 -5.85 0.08
CA ILE A 93 -5.12 -5.79 -1.36
C ILE A 93 -3.60 -5.74 -1.57
N VAL A 94 -2.91 -4.87 -0.84
CA VAL A 94 -1.45 -4.69 -0.93
C VAL A 94 -0.72 -5.97 -0.55
N THR A 95 -1.14 -6.60 0.55
CA THR A 95 -0.53 -7.84 1.03
C THR A 95 -0.68 -8.97 0.01
N LEU A 96 -1.85 -9.06 -0.64
CA LEU A 96 -2.11 -10.06 -1.68
C LEU A 96 -1.31 -9.83 -2.96
N ILE A 97 -1.05 -8.58 -3.36
CA ILE A 97 -0.32 -8.25 -4.60
C ILE A 97 1.20 -8.41 -4.42
N ILE A 98 1.72 -8.02 -3.26
CA ILE A 98 3.17 -7.83 -3.07
C ILE A 98 3.83 -9.00 -2.35
N GLY A 99 3.13 -9.64 -1.40
CA GLY A 99 3.63 -10.78 -0.63
C GLY A 99 4.92 -10.54 0.17
N ARG A 100 5.38 -9.30 0.32
CA ARG A 100 6.64 -8.93 1.01
C ARG A 100 6.41 -7.90 2.11
N SER A 101 6.79 -8.24 3.33
CA SER A 101 6.52 -7.42 4.52
C SER A 101 7.19 -6.04 4.48
N LYS A 102 8.40 -5.94 3.90
CA LYS A 102 9.14 -4.67 3.82
C LYS A 102 8.43 -3.62 2.97
N LEU A 103 7.83 -4.03 1.85
CA LEU A 103 7.18 -3.10 0.93
C LEU A 103 5.83 -2.62 1.46
N VAL A 104 5.17 -3.39 2.34
CA VAL A 104 3.96 -2.96 3.04
C VAL A 104 4.24 -1.73 3.90
N TRP A 105 5.38 -1.72 4.60
CA TRP A 105 5.77 -0.60 5.46
C TRP A 105 5.96 0.68 4.64
N ASP A 106 6.69 0.59 3.53
CA ASP A 106 6.90 1.69 2.59
C ASP A 106 5.58 2.19 1.99
N PHE A 107 4.67 1.28 1.66
CA PHE A 107 3.35 1.62 1.12
C PHE A 107 2.49 2.40 2.13
N VAL A 108 2.44 1.96 3.38
CA VAL A 108 1.65 2.64 4.41
C VAL A 108 2.18 4.06 4.63
N ILE A 109 3.50 4.22 4.73
CA ILE A 109 4.14 5.53 4.92
C ILE A 109 3.86 6.44 3.71
N THR A 110 4.02 5.94 2.49
CA THR A 110 3.79 6.75 1.28
C THR A 110 2.34 7.19 1.13
N ILE A 111 1.35 6.35 1.46
CA ILE A 111 -0.06 6.75 1.46
C ILE A 111 -0.34 7.86 2.44
N HIS A 112 0.07 7.70 3.70
CA HIS A 112 -0.25 8.68 4.73
C HIS A 112 0.48 10.00 4.47
N PHE A 113 1.70 9.94 3.94
CA PHE A 113 2.43 11.11 3.48
C PHE A 113 1.73 11.82 2.32
N LEU A 114 1.31 11.10 1.27
CA LEU A 114 0.58 11.70 0.15
C LEU A 114 -0.77 12.27 0.57
N HIS A 115 -1.50 11.56 1.44
CA HIS A 115 -2.75 12.06 1.98
C HIS A 115 -2.54 13.36 2.77
N PHE A 116 -1.50 13.43 3.61
CA PHE A 116 -1.12 14.67 4.29
C PHE A 116 -0.81 15.80 3.30
N VAL A 117 -0.03 15.54 2.25
CA VAL A 117 0.29 16.55 1.22
C VAL A 117 -0.96 17.05 0.51
N LEU A 118 -1.88 16.16 0.13
CA LEU A 118 -3.13 16.54 -0.53
C LEU A 118 -4.02 17.39 0.39
N VAL A 119 -4.16 17.00 1.65
CA VAL A 119 -4.91 17.74 2.66
C VAL A 119 -4.28 19.12 2.89
N TRP A 120 -2.95 19.20 2.94
CA TRP A 120 -2.22 20.45 3.09
C TRP A 120 -2.47 21.39 1.91
N ILE A 121 -2.40 20.89 0.68
CA ILE A 121 -2.65 21.71 -0.52
C ILE A 121 -4.12 22.18 -0.57
N ALA A 122 -5.06 21.32 -0.22
CA ALA A 122 -6.49 21.60 -0.35
C ALA A 122 -7.02 22.58 0.72
N ASN A 123 -6.60 22.43 1.97
CA ASN A 123 -7.23 23.10 3.10
C ASN A 123 -6.22 23.70 4.10
N GLY A 124 -4.93 23.78 3.73
CA GLY A 124 -3.86 24.25 4.61
C GLY A 124 -3.42 23.22 5.65
N ILE A 125 -2.53 23.63 6.56
CA ILE A 125 -1.95 22.72 7.56
C ILE A 125 -3.05 22.26 8.53
N PRO A 126 -3.30 20.93 8.67
CA PRO A 126 -4.35 20.42 9.54
C PRO A 126 -4.01 20.73 11.01
N LYS A 127 -4.86 21.54 11.65
CA LYS A 127 -4.75 21.90 13.08
C LYS A 127 -5.53 20.96 14.00
N ASN A 128 -6.34 20.07 13.41
CA ASN A 128 -7.24 19.19 14.15
C ASN A 128 -6.48 17.96 14.70
N ILE A 129 -6.45 17.81 16.02
CA ILE A 129 -5.77 16.70 16.70
C ILE A 129 -6.41 15.33 16.39
N TYR A 130 -7.74 15.27 16.20
CA TYR A 130 -8.43 14.03 15.86
C TYR A 130 -8.01 13.48 14.51
N TRP A 131 -7.72 14.38 13.56
CA TRP A 131 -7.18 14.00 12.25
C TRP A 131 -5.81 13.34 12.39
N TRP A 132 -4.90 13.93 13.18
CA TRP A 132 -3.57 13.35 13.43
C TRP A 132 -3.65 11.99 14.10
N LEU A 133 -4.49 11.85 15.13
CA LEU A 133 -4.70 10.57 15.80
C LEU A 133 -5.26 9.51 14.85
N LEU A 134 -6.22 9.87 13.99
CA LEU A 134 -6.76 8.98 12.97
C LEU A 134 -5.64 8.47 12.04
N GLN A 135 -4.77 9.34 11.54
CA GLN A 135 -3.68 8.95 10.65
C GLN A 135 -2.69 8.01 11.34
N ILE A 136 -2.34 8.28 12.60
CA ILE A 136 -1.42 7.43 13.37
C ILE A 136 -2.04 6.06 13.64
N ILE A 137 -3.29 6.02 14.12
CA ILE A 137 -4.00 4.77 14.42
C ILE A 137 -4.15 3.94 13.15
N SER A 138 -4.58 4.56 12.04
CA SER A 138 -4.68 3.93 10.73
C SER A 138 -3.34 3.35 10.28
N SER A 139 -2.25 4.13 10.37
CA SER A 139 -0.91 3.70 9.99
C SER A 139 -0.45 2.48 10.78
N VAL A 140 -0.58 2.52 12.11
CA VAL A 140 -0.19 1.42 13.00
C VAL A 140 -1.02 0.18 12.68
N PHE A 141 -2.33 0.34 12.50
CA PHE A 141 -3.23 -0.75 12.20
C PHE A 141 -2.89 -1.43 10.87
N MET A 142 -2.61 -0.64 9.81
CA MET A 142 -2.16 -1.17 8.53
C MET A 142 -0.81 -1.87 8.64
N ILE A 143 0.16 -1.29 9.34
CA ILE A 143 1.49 -1.91 9.51
C ILE A 143 1.37 -3.26 10.22
N VAL A 144 0.66 -3.32 11.35
CA VAL A 144 0.50 -4.53 12.14
C VAL A 144 -0.21 -5.60 11.33
N LEU A 145 -1.34 -5.26 10.71
CA LEU A 145 -2.14 -6.23 9.97
C LEU A 145 -1.44 -6.70 8.70
N GLY A 146 -0.83 -5.79 7.94
CA GLY A 146 -0.12 -6.14 6.72
C GLY A 146 1.11 -7.00 6.99
N THR A 147 1.85 -6.73 8.07
CA THR A 147 2.96 -7.59 8.51
C THR A 147 2.45 -8.96 8.96
N TYR A 148 1.36 -9.01 9.72
CA TYR A 148 0.76 -10.26 10.18
C TYR A 148 0.30 -11.13 9.01
N LEU A 149 -0.45 -10.54 8.06
CA LEU A 149 -0.96 -11.23 6.87
C LEU A 149 0.18 -11.73 5.99
N THR A 150 1.22 -10.91 5.78
CA THR A 150 2.36 -11.31 4.95
C THR A 150 3.12 -12.47 5.59
N ARG A 151 3.38 -12.40 6.90
CA ARG A 151 4.02 -13.49 7.65
C ARG A 151 3.23 -14.79 7.57
N LYS A 152 1.89 -14.72 7.63
CA LYS A 152 1.02 -15.89 7.49
C LYS A 152 1.12 -16.53 6.10
N ILE A 153 1.28 -15.72 5.05
CA ILE A 153 1.48 -16.19 3.69
C ILE A 153 2.86 -16.84 3.55
N GLU A 154 3.93 -16.17 4.00
CA GLU A 154 5.31 -16.69 3.94
C GLU A 154 5.44 -18.06 4.66
N LEU A 155 4.87 -18.19 5.86
CA LEU A 155 4.91 -19.46 6.62
C LEU A 155 4.20 -20.61 5.90
N ARG A 156 3.09 -20.30 5.21
CA ARG A 156 2.31 -21.30 4.47
C ARG A 156 3.09 -21.79 3.26
N ASP A 157 3.72 -20.88 2.53
CA ASP A 157 4.42 -21.23 1.29
C ASP A 157 5.64 -22.13 1.58
N THR A 158 6.43 -21.82 2.63
CA THR A 158 7.54 -22.69 3.07
C THR A 158 7.09 -24.06 3.57
N PHE A 159 5.93 -24.15 4.23
CA PHE A 159 5.39 -25.43 4.69
C PHE A 159 5.03 -26.35 3.52
N PHE A 160 4.40 -25.81 2.48
CA PHE A 160 4.03 -26.59 1.29
C PHE A 160 5.26 -27.00 0.46
N GLU A 161 6.26 -26.12 0.32
CA GLU A 161 7.51 -26.44 -0.37
C GLU A 161 8.24 -27.64 0.26
N ASN A 162 8.37 -27.63 1.59
CA ASN A 162 8.99 -28.75 2.32
C ASN A 162 8.23 -30.08 2.14
N MET A 163 6.90 -30.04 2.03
CA MET A 163 6.11 -31.25 1.78
C MET A 163 6.38 -31.83 0.39
N THR A 164 6.42 -30.96 -0.62
CA THR A 164 6.70 -31.39 -2.00
C THR A 164 8.10 -31.99 -2.13
N ASP A 165 9.09 -31.46 -1.43
CA ASP A 165 10.45 -31.99 -1.44
C ASP A 165 10.55 -33.38 -0.80
N ILE A 166 9.80 -33.62 0.28
CA ILE A 166 9.74 -34.93 0.96
C ILE A 166 9.08 -35.99 0.07
N GLU A 167 7.99 -35.64 -0.63
CA GLU A 167 7.33 -36.57 -1.56
C GLU A 167 8.26 -36.95 -2.73
N LEU A 168 8.95 -35.96 -3.31
CA LEU A 168 9.93 -36.20 -4.37
C LEU A 168 11.10 -37.07 -3.89
N ALA A 169 11.56 -36.89 -2.65
CA ALA A 169 12.62 -37.69 -2.06
C ALA A 169 12.19 -39.15 -1.81
N ASN A 170 10.95 -39.38 -1.34
CA ASN A 170 10.43 -40.73 -1.08
C ASN A 170 10.03 -41.50 -2.36
N SER A 171 9.88 -40.80 -3.50
CA SER A 171 9.53 -41.40 -4.79
C SER A 171 10.72 -41.92 -5.60
N LYS A 172 11.96 -41.64 -5.16
CA LYS A 172 13.21 -42.09 -5.77
C LYS A 172 13.82 -43.26 -4.99
#